data_AF-A0A2V9AZB3-F1
#
_entry.id   AF-A0A2V9AZB3-F1
#
_cell.length_a   1.000
_cell.length_b   1.000
_cell.length_c   1.000
_cell.angle_alpha   90.00
_cell.angle_beta   90.00
_cell.angle_gamma   90.00
#
_symmetry.space_group_name_H-M   'P 1'
#
loop_
_entity.id
_entity.type
_entity.pdbx_description
1 polymer ?
#
loop_
_entity_poly.entity_id
_entity_poly.type
_entity_poly.pdbx_seq_one_letter_code
_entity_poly.pdbx_strand_id
1 'polypeptide(L)'
;MSIGSRLGATVHGTHKVRPHENQQLIEEARRELAQHYLLHSSLELNETAYLLGYEDANSFFRAFHQWEGTSPGEWRAVHAHRVSSNA
;
A
#
# COMPACT_ATOMS: atom_id res chain seq x y z
N MET A 1 -5.11 -2.13 61.17
CA MET A 1 -3.82 -2.34 60.48
C MET A 1 -3.98 -1.86 59.05
N SER A 2 -3.42 -0.70 58.72
CA SER A 2 -3.34 -0.18 57.34
C SER A 2 -2.11 0.71 57.26
N ILE A 3 -1.18 0.37 56.37
CA ILE A 3 -0.14 1.18 55.69
C ILE A 3 0.49 0.19 54.68
N GLY A 4 0.44 0.36 53.36
CA GLY A 4 1.18 1.31 52.52
C GLY A 4 1.64 0.51 51.29
N SER A 5 0.99 0.68 50.13
CA SER A 5 1.45 1.49 48.99
C SER A 5 2.80 1.09 48.35
N ARG A 6 2.69 0.70 47.06
CA ARG A 6 3.56 1.06 45.93
C ARG A 6 5.03 0.56 45.91
N LEU A 7 5.28 -0.49 45.13
CA LEU A 7 6.41 -0.59 44.21
C LEU A 7 5.82 -0.97 42.85
N GLY A 8 5.92 -0.16 41.81
CA GLY A 8 7.17 0.21 41.16
C GLY A 8 7.14 -0.41 39.77
N ALA A 9 6.20 0.05 38.93
CA ALA A 9 6.11 -0.34 37.53
C ALA A 9 7.36 0.17 36.81
N THR A 10 8.34 -0.72 36.61
CA THR A 10 9.47 -0.46 35.75
C THR A 10 8.98 -0.47 34.31
N VAL A 11 8.77 0.73 33.77
CA VAL A 11 8.56 1.01 32.35
C VAL A 11 9.86 0.66 31.62
N HIS A 12 9.96 -0.58 31.12
CA HIS A 12 10.84 -0.86 29.98
C HIS A 12 9.94 -0.96 28.76
N GLY A 13 9.88 0.14 28.02
CA GLY A 13 9.25 0.20 26.71
C GLY A 13 9.96 -0.74 25.75
N THR A 14 9.52 -1.98 25.70
CA THR A 14 9.66 -2.80 24.51
C THR A 14 8.54 -2.34 23.58
N HIS A 15 8.87 -1.35 22.74
CA HIS A 15 8.03 -1.01 21.58
C HIS A 15 8.09 -2.23 20.65
N LYS A 16 7.27 -3.22 20.97
CA LYS A 16 7.00 -4.40 20.15
C LYS A 16 6.46 -3.84 18.86
N VAL A 17 7.33 -3.66 17.85
CA VAL A 17 6.89 -3.38 16.48
C VAL A 17 5.88 -4.47 16.18
N ARG A 18 4.60 -4.09 16.17
CA ARG A 18 3.53 -5.09 16.06
C ARG A 18 3.69 -5.65 14.64
N PRO A 19 3.74 -6.98 14.46
CA PRO A 19 3.94 -7.58 13.14
C PRO A 19 2.83 -7.23 12.12
N HIS A 20 1.77 -6.55 12.54
CA HIS A 20 0.66 -6.09 11.70
C HIS A 20 0.83 -4.66 11.14
N GLU A 21 1.76 -3.85 11.65
CA GLU A 21 1.94 -2.45 11.19
C GLU A 21 2.83 -2.34 9.94
N ASN A 22 3.64 -3.36 9.61
CA ASN A 22 4.52 -3.31 8.44
C ASN A 22 3.78 -3.59 7.12
N GLN A 23 2.82 -4.51 7.15
CA GLN A 23 2.13 -4.94 5.93
C GLN A 23 1.31 -3.80 5.30
N GLN A 24 0.64 -3.00 6.14
CA GLN A 24 -0.17 -1.88 5.68
C GLN A 24 0.67 -0.76 5.05
N LEU A 25 1.84 -0.47 5.63
CA LEU A 25 2.77 0.54 5.07
C LEU A 25 3.33 0.09 3.71
N ILE A 26 3.62 -1.21 3.56
CA ILE A 26 4.10 -1.77 2.29
C ILE A 26 2.99 -1.74 1.24
N GLU A 27 1.75 -2.08 1.61
CA GLU A 27 0.59 -2.02 0.71
C GLU A 27 0.30 -0.59 0.25
N GLU A 28 0.39 0.38 1.17
CA GLU A 28 0.26 1.81 0.86
C GLU A 28 1.30 2.24 -0.18
N ALA A 29 2.58 1.95 0.08
CA ALA A 29 3.67 2.30 -0.83
C ALA A 29 3.52 1.62 -2.21
N ARG A 30 3.09 0.35 -2.24
CA ARG A 30 2.80 -0.34 -3.51
C ARG A 30 1.65 0.33 -4.26
N ARG A 31 0.61 0.78 -3.57
CA ARG A 31 -0.53 1.46 -4.19
C ARG A 31 -0.09 2.77 -4.83
N GLU A 32 0.67 3.59 -4.11
CA GLU A 32 1.21 4.86 -4.63
C GLU A 32 2.08 4.63 -5.88
N LEU A 33 3.02 3.68 -5.82
CA LEU A 33 3.86 3.32 -6.95
C LEU A 33 3.05 2.78 -8.13
N ALA A 34 2.05 1.94 -7.88
CA ALA A 34 1.17 1.43 -8.92
C ALA A 34 0.46 2.57 -9.65
N GLN A 35 -0.18 3.48 -8.92
CA GLN A 35 -0.84 4.65 -9.50
C GLN A 35 0.16 5.49 -10.32
N HIS A 36 1.34 5.74 -9.78
CA HIS A 36 2.39 6.49 -10.47
C HIS A 36 2.79 5.83 -11.80
N TYR A 37 3.07 4.53 -11.81
CA TYR A 37 3.42 3.81 -13.03
C TYR A 37 2.27 3.77 -14.04
N LEU A 38 1.01 3.66 -13.58
CA LEU A 38 -0.15 3.66 -14.46
C LEU A 38 -0.42 5.01 -15.12
N LEU A 39 -0.11 6.13 -14.46
CA LEU A 39 -0.33 7.49 -14.98
C LEU A 39 0.83 8.02 -15.81
N HIS A 40 2.05 7.80 -15.34
CA HIS A 40 3.25 8.45 -15.89
C HIS A 40 4.03 7.57 -16.84
N SER A 41 3.69 6.29 -16.96
CA SER A 41 4.33 5.40 -17.91
C SER A 41 3.30 4.67 -18.77
N SER A 42 3.67 4.44 -20.03
CA SER A 42 2.97 3.54 -20.93
C SER A 42 3.35 2.08 -20.71
N LEU A 43 3.86 1.71 -19.53
CA LEU A 43 4.23 0.33 -19.23
C LEU A 43 3.01 -0.58 -19.34
N GLU A 44 3.25 -1.79 -19.82
CA GLU A 44 2.23 -2.82 -19.82
C GLU A 44 1.84 -3.17 -18.36
N LEU A 45 0.60 -3.58 -18.17
CA LEU A 45 0.09 -3.92 -16.83
C LEU A 45 0.90 -5.08 -16.20
N ASN A 46 1.35 -5.99 -17.05
CA ASN A 46 2.31 -7.06 -16.73
C ASN A 46 3.62 -6.48 -16.14
N GLU A 47 4.25 -5.55 -16.84
CA GLU A 47 5.53 -4.98 -16.42
C GLU A 47 5.38 -4.21 -15.10
N THR A 48 4.25 -3.52 -14.93
CA THR A 48 3.92 -2.84 -13.67
C THR A 48 3.83 -3.84 -12.50
N ALA A 49 3.17 -4.98 -12.72
CA ALA A 49 3.08 -6.03 -11.71
C ALA A 49 4.46 -6.59 -11.31
N TYR A 50 5.32 -6.82 -12.29
CA TYR A 50 6.70 -7.28 -12.07
C TYR A 50 7.51 -6.27 -11.25
N LEU A 51 7.43 -4.97 -11.58
CA LEU A 51 8.15 -3.91 -10.86
C LEU A 51 7.69 -3.75 -9.40
N LEU A 52 6.43 -4.05 -9.12
CA LEU A 52 5.86 -4.01 -7.77
C LEU A 52 6.13 -5.29 -6.95
N GLY A 53 6.80 -6.28 -7.55
CA GLY A 53 7.15 -7.55 -6.91
C GLY A 53 6.00 -8.54 -6.82
N TYR A 54 5.01 -8.47 -7.71
CA TYR A 54 4.00 -9.51 -7.87
C TYR A 54 4.52 -10.62 -8.78
N GLU A 55 4.09 -11.86 -8.49
CA GLU A 55 4.46 -13.02 -9.30
C GLU A 55 3.85 -12.97 -10.70
N ASP A 56 2.66 -12.36 -10.83
CA ASP A 56 1.93 -12.26 -12.08
C ASP A 56 0.96 -11.06 -12.09
N ALA A 57 0.45 -10.73 -13.28
CA ALA A 57 -0.48 -9.62 -13.48
C ALA A 57 -1.82 -9.82 -12.76
N ASN A 58 -2.34 -11.05 -12.63
CA ASN A 58 -3.60 -11.33 -11.93
C ASN A 58 -3.47 -11.09 -10.43
N SER A 59 -2.33 -11.46 -9.84
CA SER A 59 -2.00 -11.19 -8.44
C SER A 59 -1.98 -9.68 -8.16
N PHE A 60 -1.37 -8.89 -9.07
CA PHE A 60 -1.45 -7.44 -9.03
C PHE A 60 -2.87 -6.91 -9.22
N PHE A 61 -3.64 -7.42 -10.20
CA PHE A 61 -5.02 -6.98 -10.44
C PHE A 61 -5.93 -7.18 -9.24
N ARG A 62 -5.82 -8.31 -8.54
CA ARG A 62 -6.59 -8.57 -7.33
C ARG A 62 -6.24 -7.59 -6.22
N ALA A 63 -4.95 -7.33 -6.01
CA ALA A 63 -4.49 -6.36 -5.01
C ALA A 63 -4.92 -4.93 -5.36
N PHE A 64 -4.74 -4.52 -6.63
CA PHE A 64 -5.13 -3.19 -7.10
C PHE A 64 -6.64 -2.98 -7.01
N HIS A 65 -7.44 -3.98 -7.37
CA HIS A 65 -8.89 -3.92 -7.23
C HIS A 65 -9.33 -3.89 -5.75
N GLN A 66 -8.59 -4.53 -4.84
CA GLN A 66 -8.84 -4.43 -3.39
C GLN A 66 -8.64 -2.99 -2.90
N TRP A 67 -7.69 -2.26 -3.49
CA TRP A 67 -7.33 -0.89 -3.09
C TRP A 67 -8.21 0.18 -3.73
N GLU A 68 -8.31 0.17 -5.06
CA GLU A 68 -8.98 1.22 -5.85
C GLU A 68 -10.42 0.85 -6.22
N GLY A 69 -10.83 -0.40 -6.01
CA GLY A 69 -12.17 -0.89 -6.36
C GLY A 69 -12.41 -1.14 -7.85
N THR A 70 -11.39 -1.00 -8.70
CA THR A 70 -11.47 -1.23 -10.15
C THR A 70 -10.18 -1.86 -10.69
N SER A 71 -10.20 -2.29 -11.95
CA SER A 71 -8.99 -2.80 -12.62
C SER A 71 -8.03 -1.65 -12.94
N PRO A 72 -6.70 -1.87 -12.89
CA PRO A 72 -5.73 -0.82 -13.19
C PRO A 72 -5.78 -0.34 -14.64
N GLY A 73 -6.24 -1.17 -15.59
CA GLY A 73 -6.46 -0.75 -16.98
C GLY A 73 -7.60 0.25 -17.11
N GLU A 74 -8.71 0.01 -16.43
CA GLU A 74 -9.86 0.93 -16.41
C GLU A 74 -9.55 2.20 -15.62
N TRP A 75 -8.88 2.07 -14.48
CA TRP A 75 -8.36 3.19 -13.71
C TRP A 75 -7.44 4.08 -14.57
N ARG A 76 -6.50 3.48 -15.31
CA ARG A 76 -5.63 4.17 -16.26
C ARG A 76 -6.44 4.89 -17.33
N ALA A 77 -7.44 4.25 -17.94
CA ALA A 77 -8.25 4.89 -18.97
C ALA A 77 -8.98 6.14 -18.45
N VAL A 78 -9.57 6.05 -17.25
CA VAL A 78 -10.29 7.17 -16.61
C VAL A 78 -9.35 8.33 -16.27
N HIS A 79 -8.15 8.03 -15.74
CA HIS A 79 -7.24 9.07 -15.24
C HIS A 79 -6.31 9.61 -16.32
N ALA A 80 -5.85 8.80 -17.29
CA ALA A 80 -5.03 9.25 -18.40
C ALA A 80 -5.76 10.27 -19.28
N HIS A 81 -7.08 10.10 -19.44
CA HIS A 81 -7.90 11.04 -20.20
C HIS A 81 -7.98 12.42 -19.53
N ARG A 82 -7.88 12.48 -18.19
CA ARG A 82 -7.84 13.74 -17.43
C ARG A 82 -6.50 14.45 -17.52
N VAL A 83 -5.39 13.72 -17.56
CA VAL A 83 -4.04 14.30 -17.64
C VAL A 83 -3.80 14.96 -18.99
N SER A 84 -4.26 14.36 -20.10
CA SER A 84 -4.06 14.93 -21.45
C SER A 84 -4.92 16.17 -21.73
N SER A 85 -6.01 16.39 -20.99
CA SER A 85 -6.87 17.56 -21.18
C SER A 85 -6.40 18.80 -20.40
N ASN A 86 -5.31 18.70 -19.65
CA ASN A 86 -4.78 19.77 -18.81
C ASN A 86 -3.35 20.20 -19.20
N ALA A 87 -2.93 19.87 -20.43
CA ALA A 87 -1.64 20.25 -21.02
C ALA A 87 -1.82 21.25 -22.16
#